data_AF-A0A0E4A294-F1
#
_entry.id   AF-A0A0E4A294-F1
#
_cell.length_a   1.000
_cell.length_b   1.000
_cell.length_c   1.000
_cell.angle_alpha   90.00
_cell.angle_beta   90.00
_cell.angle_gamma   90.00
#
_symmetry.space_group_name_H-M   'P 1'
#
loop_
_entity.id
_entity.type
_entity.pdbx_description
1 polymer ?
#
loop_
_entity_poly.entity_id
_entity_poly.type
_entity_poly.pdbx_seq_one_letter_code
_entity_poly.pdbx_strand_id
1 'polypeptide(L)'
;MTSEQKQSTLLNVALWAAQIVLAISLIWAASMKLIQSVDQLAVMWPWTAEHTTLVKLTGILDLLASVGLVLPMLLRVRPRITVYAACGILVLMVAASLFHIARGEISQIGINVFFALLAIFIAWGRQGVE
;
A
#
# COMPACT_ATOMS: atom_id res chain seq x y z
N MET A 1 -26.20 10.40 20.56
CA MET A 1 -25.45 10.49 19.29
C MET A 1 -26.45 10.38 18.16
N THR A 2 -26.37 11.24 17.15
CA THR A 2 -27.23 11.20 15.96
C THR A 2 -26.79 10.09 14.99
N SER A 3 -27.65 9.68 14.05
CA SER A 3 -27.31 8.70 12.99
C SER A 3 -26.07 9.10 12.20
N GLU A 4 -25.98 10.39 11.85
CA GLU A 4 -24.83 11.05 11.23
C GLU A 4 -23.53 10.84 12.03
N GLN A 5 -23.58 11.06 13.35
CA GLN A 5 -22.42 10.91 14.22
C GLN A 5 -21.96 9.44 14.34
N LYS A 6 -22.90 8.50 14.32
CA LYS A 6 -22.59 7.06 14.30
C LYS A 6 -21.93 6.65 12.97
N GLN A 7 -22.41 7.16 11.84
CA GLN A 7 -21.81 6.89 10.53
C GLN A 7 -20.39 7.46 10.40
N SER A 8 -20.16 8.68 10.89
CA SER A 8 -18.81 9.29 10.88
C SER A 8 -17.80 8.47 11.71
N THR A 9 -18.25 7.89 12.84
CA THR A 9 -17.41 7.06 13.70
C THR A 9 -17.06 5.73 13.01
N LEU A 10 -18.05 5.07 12.40
CA LEU A 10 -17.84 3.81 11.68
C LEU A 10 -16.91 4.00 10.48
N LEU A 11 -17.10 5.06 9.70
CA LEU A 11 -16.23 5.38 8.57
C LEU A 11 -14.78 5.62 9.03
N ASN A 12 -14.58 6.35 10.12
CA ASN A 12 -13.25 6.59 10.67
C ASN A 12 -12.56 5.29 11.12
N VAL A 13 -13.30 4.37 11.77
CA VAL A 13 -12.77 3.05 12.15
C VAL A 13 -12.42 2.23 10.91
N ALA A 14 -13.28 2.22 9.88
CA ALA A 14 -13.02 1.51 8.63
C ALA A 14 -11.77 2.04 7.91
N LEU A 15 -11.57 3.37 7.88
CA LEU A 15 -10.39 3.99 7.28
C LEU A 15 -9.11 3.63 8.04
N TRP A 16 -9.15 3.63 9.37
CA TRP A 16 -8.02 3.18 10.18
C TRP A 16 -7.71 1.69 9.96
N ALA A 17 -8.73 0.84 9.92
CA ALA A 17 -8.54 -0.58 9.64
C ALA A 17 -7.90 -0.79 8.26
N ALA A 18 -8.41 -0.12 7.22
CA ALA A 18 -7.84 -0.16 5.88
C ALA A 18 -6.38 0.32 5.84
N GLN A 19 -6.07 1.43 6.51
CA GLN A 19 -4.70 1.95 6.61
C GLN A 19 -3.76 0.96 7.30
N ILE A 20 -4.17 0.36 8.41
CA ILE A 20 -3.34 -0.60 9.16
C ILE A 20 -3.11 -1.86 8.35
N VAL A 21 -4.15 -2.44 7.74
CA VAL A 21 -4.03 -3.64 6.90
C VAL A 21 -3.08 -3.38 5.73
N LEU A 22 -3.26 -2.26 5.03
CA LEU A 22 -2.42 -1.91 3.90
C LEU A 22 -0.97 -1.63 4.33
N ALA A 23 -0.76 -0.90 5.43
CA ALA A 23 0.57 -0.59 5.94
C ALA A 23 1.33 -1.84 6.41
N ILE A 24 0.69 -2.74 7.17
CA ILE A 24 1.32 -3.99 7.62
C ILE A 24 1.73 -4.84 6.41
N SER A 25 0.85 -4.93 5.40
CA SER A 25 1.14 -5.70 4.19
C SER A 25 2.35 -5.13 3.43
N LEU A 26 2.44 -3.80 3.31
CA LEU A 26 3.57 -3.13 2.66
C LEU A 26 4.86 -3.23 3.49
N ILE A 27 4.79 -3.15 4.82
CA ILE A 27 5.95 -3.37 5.70
C ILE A 27 6.47 -4.80 5.53
N TRP A 28 5.57 -5.78 5.50
CA TRP A 28 5.93 -7.18 5.24
C TRP A 28 6.63 -7.32 3.88
N ALA A 29 6.03 -6.78 2.81
CA ALA A 29 6.60 -6.82 1.47
C ALA A 29 7.98 -6.13 1.40
N ALA A 30 8.11 -4.94 1.98
CA ALA A 30 9.37 -4.20 2.08
C ALA A 30 10.43 -5.02 2.83
N SER A 31 10.06 -5.60 3.97
CA SER A 31 10.98 -6.41 4.79
C SER A 31 11.49 -7.62 4.00
N MET A 32 10.61 -8.31 3.27
CA MET A 32 11.02 -9.41 2.40
C MET A 32 11.99 -8.91 1.32
N LYS A 33 11.62 -7.86 0.57
CA LYS A 33 12.41 -7.34 -0.56
C LYS A 33 13.77 -6.75 -0.17
N LEU A 34 13.90 -6.18 1.03
CA LEU A 34 15.11 -5.48 1.46
C LEU A 34 16.07 -6.36 2.27
N ILE A 35 15.59 -7.45 2.87
CA ILE A 35 16.38 -8.28 3.79
C ILE A 35 16.69 -9.66 3.18
N GLN A 36 15.72 -10.30 2.52
CA GLN A 36 15.88 -11.67 2.02
C GLN A 36 16.78 -11.71 0.79
N SER A 37 17.40 -12.88 0.55
CA SER A 37 18.16 -13.10 -0.69
C SER A 37 17.24 -13.18 -1.90
N VAL A 38 17.80 -12.89 -3.08
CA VAL A 38 17.05 -12.97 -4.35
C VAL A 38 16.53 -14.39 -4.59
N ASP A 39 17.33 -15.42 -4.27
CA ASP A 39 16.94 -16.82 -4.43
C ASP A 39 15.74 -17.18 -3.55
N GLN A 40 15.71 -16.70 -2.31
CA GLN A 40 14.57 -16.91 -1.40
C GLN A 40 13.31 -16.18 -1.89
N LEU A 41 13.47 -14.95 -2.38
CA LEU A 41 12.36 -14.17 -2.92
C LEU A 41 11.78 -14.79 -4.19
N ALA A 42 12.63 -15.33 -5.06
CA ALA A 42 12.22 -15.90 -6.34
C ALA A 42 11.29 -17.11 -6.20
N VAL A 43 11.34 -17.81 -5.06
CA VAL A 43 10.40 -18.90 -4.74
C VAL A 43 8.96 -18.40 -4.65
N MET A 44 8.76 -17.20 -4.08
CA MET A 44 7.43 -16.59 -3.94
C MET A 44 7.07 -15.70 -5.11
N TRP A 45 8.05 -14.98 -5.64
CA TRP A 45 7.91 -13.95 -6.65
C TRP A 45 8.94 -14.16 -7.76
N PRO A 46 8.67 -15.01 -8.76
CA PRO A 46 9.66 -15.39 -9.77
C PRO A 46 10.37 -14.20 -10.46
N TRP A 47 9.65 -13.09 -10.67
CA TRP A 47 10.18 -11.86 -11.26
C TRP A 47 11.38 -11.27 -10.51
N THR A 48 11.55 -11.56 -9.22
CA THR A 48 12.62 -10.97 -8.41
C THR A 48 14.00 -11.46 -8.82
N ALA A 49 14.11 -12.65 -9.39
CA ALA A 49 15.37 -13.20 -9.92
C ALA A 49 15.92 -12.40 -11.10
N GLU A 50 15.04 -11.82 -11.90
CA GLU A 50 15.38 -11.10 -13.13
C GLU A 50 15.60 -9.59 -12.90
N HIS A 51 15.13 -9.06 -11.77
CA HIS A 51 15.02 -7.61 -11.56
C HIS A 51 15.47 -7.12 -10.18
N THR A 52 16.65 -7.54 -9.73
CA THR A 52 17.20 -7.20 -8.39
C THR A 52 17.16 -5.71 -8.03
N THR A 53 17.44 -4.81 -8.98
CA THR A 53 17.36 -3.36 -8.75
C THR A 53 15.93 -2.90 -8.50
N LEU A 54 14.98 -3.43 -9.27
CA LEU A 54 13.55 -3.12 -9.12
C LEU A 54 13.00 -3.68 -7.79
N VAL A 55 13.49 -4.84 -7.34
CA VAL A 55 13.15 -5.40 -6.03
C VAL A 55 13.51 -4.42 -4.92
N LYS A 56 14.76 -3.92 -4.90
CA LYS A 56 15.21 -2.95 -3.89
C LYS A 56 14.43 -1.63 -3.97
N LEU A 57 14.24 -1.12 -5.19
CA LEU A 57 13.48 0.12 -5.40
C LEU A 57 12.04 0.00 -4.89
N THR A 58 11.34 -1.06 -5.27
CA THR A 58 9.95 -1.28 -4.81
C THR A 58 9.89 -1.57 -3.31
N GLY A 59 10.89 -2.24 -2.72
CA GLY A 59 10.97 -2.42 -1.27
C GLY A 59 11.10 -1.09 -0.51
N ILE A 60 11.90 -0.15 -1.01
CA ILE A 60 12.01 1.21 -0.43
C ILE A 60 10.68 1.95 -0.59
N LEU A 61 10.05 1.88 -1.77
CA LEU A 61 8.76 2.51 -2.01
C LEU A 61 7.66 1.96 -1.11
N ASP A 62 7.58 0.65 -0.92
CA ASP A 62 6.63 -0.03 -0.03
C ASP A 62 6.80 0.47 1.41
N LEU A 63 8.06 0.58 1.88
CA LEU A 63 8.35 1.09 3.22
C LEU A 63 7.94 2.55 3.38
N LEU A 64 8.33 3.43 2.45
CA LEU A 64 7.96 4.85 2.48
C LEU A 64 6.44 5.02 2.43
N ALA A 65 5.76 4.25 1.59
CA ALA A 65 4.32 4.24 1.48
C ALA A 65 3.65 3.84 2.79
N SER A 66 4.10 2.75 3.43
CA SER A 66 3.54 2.30 4.72
C SER A 66 3.71 3.33 5.83
N VAL A 67 4.89 3.98 5.91
CA VAL A 67 5.18 5.01 6.90
C VAL A 67 4.32 6.24 6.63
N GLY A 68 4.28 6.72 5.39
CA GLY A 68 3.48 7.87 4.99
C GLY A 68 1.98 7.66 5.17
N LEU A 69 1.49 6.42 5.05
CA LEU A 69 0.07 6.08 5.19
C LEU A 69 -0.42 6.18 6.64
N VAL A 70 0.41 5.84 7.62
CA VAL A 70 -0.01 5.71 9.03
C VAL A 70 0.60 6.79 9.93
N LEU A 71 1.91 7.01 9.85
CA LEU A 71 2.65 7.77 10.85
C LEU A 71 2.26 9.26 10.91
N PRO A 72 2.08 9.99 9.79
CA PRO A 72 1.67 11.41 9.81
C PRO A 72 0.34 11.63 10.53
N MET A 73 -0.63 10.75 10.29
CA MET A 73 -1.95 10.83 10.90
C MET A 73 -1.94 10.42 12.37
N LEU A 74 -1.16 9.39 12.72
CA LEU A 74 -1.00 8.93 14.10
C LEU A 74 -0.35 10.00 14.99
N LEU A 75 0.68 10.67 14.46
CA LEU A 75 1.40 11.74 15.16
C LEU A 75 0.72 13.10 15.03
N ARG A 76 -0.34 13.23 14.22
CA ARG A 76 -1.02 14.49 13.88
C ARG A 76 -0.05 15.54 13.28
N VAL A 77 0.92 15.08 12.49
CA VAL A 77 1.89 15.91 11.79
C VAL A 77 1.60 15.84 10.29
N ARG A 78 1.14 16.95 9.69
CA ARG A 78 0.77 17.05 8.26
C ARG A 78 -0.05 15.84 7.76
N PRO A 79 -1.27 15.60 8.28
CA PRO A 79 -2.07 14.42 7.94
C PRO A 79 -2.34 14.24 6.44
N ARG A 80 -2.28 15.31 5.63
CA ARG A 80 -2.36 15.25 4.16
C ARG A 80 -1.31 14.34 3.52
N ILE A 81 -0.18 14.07 4.18
CA ILE A 81 0.81 13.09 3.69
C ILE A 81 0.18 11.69 3.55
N THR A 82 -0.78 11.31 4.40
CA THR A 82 -1.50 10.04 4.28
C THR A 82 -2.25 9.93 2.95
N VAL A 83 -2.85 11.03 2.47
CA VAL A 83 -3.55 11.05 1.17
C VAL A 83 -2.56 10.92 0.03
N TYR A 84 -1.43 11.63 0.08
CA TYR A 84 -0.38 11.50 -0.93
C TYR A 84 0.25 10.11 -0.96
N ALA A 85 0.46 9.49 0.21
CA ALA A 85 0.93 8.11 0.33
C ALA A 85 -0.09 7.12 -0.28
N ALA A 86 -1.38 7.30 -0.01
CA ALA A 86 -2.43 6.49 -0.63
C ALA A 86 -2.44 6.62 -2.16
N CYS A 87 -2.32 7.84 -2.70
CA CYS A 87 -2.17 8.03 -4.15
C CYS A 87 -0.91 7.37 -4.72
N GLY A 88 0.22 7.45 -4.00
CA GLY A 88 1.46 6.77 -4.38
C GLY A 88 1.31 5.25 -4.40
N ILE A 89 0.61 4.67 -3.42
CA ILE A 89 0.29 3.23 -3.39
C ILE A 89 -0.57 2.86 -4.60
N LEU A 90 -1.60 3.65 -4.91
CA LEU A 90 -2.44 3.41 -6.08
C LEU A 90 -1.60 3.36 -7.38
N VAL A 91 -0.73 4.35 -7.59
CA VAL A 91 0.17 4.38 -8.76
C VAL A 91 1.08 3.15 -8.79
N LEU A 92 1.66 2.79 -7.64
CA LEU A 92 2.53 1.62 -7.52
C LEU A 92 1.79 0.31 -7.85
N MET A 93 0.56 0.13 -7.36
CA MET A 93 -0.25 -1.06 -7.62
C MET A 93 -0.68 -1.15 -9.10
N VAL A 94 -0.99 -0.03 -9.74
CA VAL A 94 -1.28 0.01 -11.17
C VAL A 94 -0.03 -0.37 -11.97
N ALA A 95 1.12 0.22 -11.66
CA ALA A 95 2.39 -0.11 -12.32
C ALA A 95 2.76 -1.58 -12.14
N ALA A 96 2.62 -2.14 -10.93
CA ALA A 96 2.86 -3.54 -10.65
C ALA A 96 1.90 -4.46 -11.42
N SER A 97 0.62 -4.08 -11.53
CA SER A 97 -0.37 -4.85 -12.31
C SER A 97 0.00 -4.89 -13.79
N LEU A 98 0.36 -3.75 -14.37
CA LEU A 98 0.81 -3.66 -15.76
C LEU A 98 2.09 -4.49 -15.99
N PHE A 99 3.03 -4.46 -15.04
CA PHE A 99 4.24 -5.27 -15.07
C PHE A 99 3.94 -6.77 -15.11
N HIS A 100 3.06 -7.27 -14.22
CA HIS A 100 2.68 -8.69 -14.22
C HIS A 100 1.90 -9.09 -15.47
N ILE A 101 1.00 -8.22 -15.98
CA ILE A 101 0.28 -8.47 -17.24
C ILE A 101 1.26 -8.61 -18.40
N ALA A 102 2.25 -7.72 -18.50
CA ALA A 102 3.27 -7.76 -19.56
C ALA A 102 4.13 -9.05 -19.51
N ARG A 103 4.23 -9.69 -18.35
CA ARG A 103 4.91 -10.98 -18.14
C ARG A 103 4.00 -12.20 -18.33
N GLY A 104 2.72 -12.01 -18.64
CA GLY A 104 1.74 -13.10 -18.71
C GLY A 104 1.29 -13.63 -17.35
N GLU A 105 1.61 -12.94 -16.26
CA GLU A 105 1.36 -13.34 -14.86
C GLU A 105 0.02 -12.76 -14.36
N ILE A 106 -1.04 -12.79 -15.18
CA ILE A 106 -2.34 -12.14 -14.87
C ILE A 106 -2.94 -12.67 -13.57
N SER A 107 -2.74 -13.94 -13.23
CA SER A 107 -3.22 -14.53 -11.97
C SER A 107 -2.68 -13.82 -10.72
N GLN A 108 -1.56 -13.09 -10.83
CA GLN A 108 -0.88 -12.46 -9.70
C GLN A 108 -1.38 -11.04 -9.40
N ILE A 109 -2.21 -10.44 -10.28
CA ILE A 109 -2.63 -9.04 -10.12
C ILE A 109 -3.71 -8.83 -9.05
N GLY A 110 -4.35 -9.90 -8.55
CA GLY A 110 -5.47 -9.79 -7.62
C GLY A 110 -5.14 -8.99 -6.35
N ILE A 111 -3.95 -9.20 -5.80
CA ILE A 111 -3.51 -8.46 -4.61
C ILE A 111 -3.26 -6.98 -4.91
N ASN A 112 -2.73 -6.66 -6.10
CA ASN A 112 -2.48 -5.29 -6.53
C ASN A 112 -3.80 -4.54 -6.68
N VAL A 113 -4.81 -5.16 -7.31
CA VAL A 113 -6.15 -4.59 -7.46
C VAL A 113 -6.79 -4.35 -6.08
N PHE A 114 -6.69 -5.32 -5.16
CA PHE A 114 -7.21 -5.17 -3.81
C PHE A 114 -6.56 -4.00 -3.06
N PHE A 115 -5.22 -3.88 -3.11
CA PHE A 115 -4.50 -2.77 -2.48
C PHE A 115 -4.79 -1.43 -3.14
N ALA A 116 -4.96 -1.39 -4.46
CA ALA A 116 -5.38 -0.18 -5.18
C ALA A 116 -6.75 0.31 -4.71
N LEU A 117 -7.72 -0.61 -4.54
CA LEU A 117 -9.06 -0.27 -4.04
C LEU A 117 -9.03 0.25 -2.59
N LEU A 118 -8.23 -0.38 -1.72
CA LEU A 118 -8.00 0.13 -0.36
C LEU A 118 -7.38 1.53 -0.37
N ALA A 119 -6.38 1.74 -1.23
CA ALA A 119 -5.72 3.03 -1.37
C ALA A 119 -6.68 4.13 -1.84
N ILE A 120 -7.54 3.84 -2.83
CA ILE A 120 -8.60 4.77 -3.29
C ILE A 120 -9.56 5.09 -2.13
N PHE A 121 -10.02 4.07 -1.41
CA PHE A 121 -10.92 4.26 -0.27
C PHE A 121 -10.30 5.15 0.82
N ILE A 122 -9.02 4.93 1.14
CA ILE A 122 -8.29 5.75 2.13
C ILE A 122 -8.13 7.19 1.64
N ALA A 123 -7.68 7.38 0.39
CA ALA A 123 -7.47 8.71 -0.18
C ALA A 123 -8.77 9.52 -0.18
N TRP A 124 -9.87 8.92 -0.63
CA TRP A 124 -11.20 9.53 -0.61
C TRP A 124 -11.68 9.85 0.81
N GLY A 125 -11.56 8.91 1.75
CA GLY A 125 -12.05 9.09 3.12
C GLY A 125 -11.20 10.04 3.97
N ARG A 126 -9.96 10.33 3.57
CA ARG A 126 -9.01 11.21 4.30
C ARG A 126 -8.72 12.53 3.61
N GLN A 127 -9.29 12.81 2.43
CA GLN A 127 -9.06 14.06 1.69
C GLN A 127 -9.46 15.34 2.46
N GLY A 128 -10.40 15.24 3.40
CA GLY A 128 -10.88 16.36 4.21
C GLY A 128 -10.11 16.61 5.51
N VAL A 129 -8.99 15.90 5.75
CA VAL A 129 -8.18 16.12 6.97
C VAL A 129 -7.26 17.33 6.76
N GLU A 130 -7.42 18.35 7.62
CA GLU A 130 -6.55 19.54 7.68
C GLU A 130 -5.23 19.27 8.41
#